data_AF-A0A7C5J9A6-F1
#
_entry.id   AF-A0A7C5J9A6-F1
#
_cell.length_a   1.000
_cell.length_b   1.000
_cell.length_c   1.000
_cell.angle_alpha   90.00
_cell.angle_beta   90.00
_cell.angle_gamma   90.00
#
_symmetry.space_group_name_H-M   'P 1'
#
loop_
_entity.id
_entity.type
_entity.pdbx_description
1 polymer ?
#
loop_
_entity_poly.entity_id
_entity_poly.type
_entity_poly.pdbx_seq_one_letter_code
_entity_poly.pdbx_strand_id
1 'polypeptide(L)'
;MNPFQPKKSWTAALAAALLLWGLNVHSGTLLGSKHDFTGLNKRAGVVAMPTVAFSDLGSPCVYCHIPPEKGNVDSSKLGGNKDWNRFLPATNAYDLYDSRTLDNKVRTPSPISLLCLSCHDGTMAVDMTVFKPNGWRSSEDAALHLRINGADDTMSCGKCHNGRVAHNIAIKHIGTDLTNDHPISMTYAGLNHKDPDFRSPDGPYGFDNGVKLYDEKVECATCHNVHNPDVTLLLRTSADRLCETCHIK
;
A
#
# COMPACT_ATOMS: atom_id res chain seq x y z
N MET A 1 74.59 7.54 49.59
CA MET A 1 74.14 8.75 48.87
C MET A 1 73.95 8.42 47.40
N ASN A 2 72.73 8.07 46.98
CA ASN A 2 72.08 8.55 45.74
C ASN A 2 70.66 7.95 45.71
N PRO A 3 69.60 8.74 45.48
CA PRO A 3 68.23 8.30 45.66
C PRO A 3 67.66 7.57 44.43
N PHE A 4 66.73 6.68 44.74
CA PHE A 4 65.89 5.89 43.84
C PHE A 4 65.25 6.72 42.72
N GLN A 5 65.39 6.24 41.48
CA GLN A 5 64.65 6.72 40.31
C GLN A 5 63.25 6.05 40.24
N PRO A 6 62.20 6.78 39.81
CA PRO A 6 60.82 6.32 39.87
C PRO A 6 60.44 5.38 38.72
N LYS A 7 59.69 4.31 39.03
CA LYS A 7 59.05 3.42 38.05
C LYS A 7 57.89 4.17 37.36
N LYS A 8 58.00 4.43 36.05
CA LYS A 8 56.88 4.92 35.22
C LYS A 8 55.81 3.83 35.10
N SER A 9 54.65 4.09 35.70
CA SER A 9 53.41 3.35 35.48
C SER A 9 52.87 3.66 34.08
N TRP A 10 52.67 2.63 33.28
CA TRP A 10 51.95 2.73 32.01
C TRP A 10 50.48 2.45 32.30
N THR A 11 49.69 3.50 32.48
CA THR A 11 48.23 3.42 32.44
C THR A 11 47.80 3.17 31.00
N ALA A 12 47.37 1.94 30.70
CA ALA A 12 46.73 1.61 29.44
C ALA A 12 45.32 2.26 29.41
N ALA A 13 45.14 3.25 28.55
CA ALA A 13 43.82 3.80 28.25
C ALA A 13 43.05 2.80 27.37
N LEU A 14 42.06 2.14 27.96
CA LEU A 14 41.05 1.36 27.23
C LEU A 14 40.14 2.31 26.46
N ALA A 15 40.35 2.43 25.16
CA ALA A 15 39.39 3.08 24.26
C ALA A 15 38.17 2.16 24.12
N ALA A 16 37.06 2.54 24.73
CA ALA A 16 35.77 1.88 24.52
C ALA A 16 35.29 2.19 23.09
N ALA A 17 35.43 1.24 22.18
CA ALA A 17 34.81 1.29 20.86
C ALA A 17 33.30 1.14 21.03
N LEU A 18 32.58 2.26 20.95
CA LEU A 18 31.12 2.28 20.77
C LEU A 18 30.81 1.67 19.40
N LEU A 19 30.53 0.36 19.40
CA LEU A 19 29.87 -0.33 18.29
C LEU A 19 28.47 0.28 18.12
N LEU A 20 28.38 1.30 17.26
CA LEU A 20 27.13 1.74 16.67
C LEU A 20 26.62 0.60 15.79
N TRP A 21 25.76 -0.24 16.36
CA TRP A 21 24.91 -1.12 15.57
C TRP A 21 23.99 -0.20 14.78
N GLY A 22 24.32 0.02 13.51
CA GLY A 22 23.44 0.68 12.58
C GLY A 22 22.14 -0.10 12.54
N LEU A 23 21.09 0.45 13.15
CA LEU A 23 19.73 0.03 12.87
C LEU A 23 19.54 0.29 11.37
N ASN A 24 19.55 -0.78 10.58
CA ASN A 24 19.12 -0.70 9.19
C ASN A 24 17.63 -0.40 9.20
N VAL A 25 17.29 0.89 9.27
CA VAL A 25 15.95 1.37 8.94
C VAL A 25 15.78 1.08 7.45
N HIS A 26 15.20 -0.08 7.15
CA HIS A 26 14.71 -0.37 5.82
C HIS A 26 13.52 0.57 5.59
N SER A 27 13.81 1.76 5.06
CA SER A 27 12.79 2.58 4.43
C SER A 27 12.33 1.77 3.22
N GLY A 28 11.21 1.08 3.37
CA GLY A 28 10.65 0.27 2.30
C GLY A 28 10.47 1.12 1.05
N THR A 29 10.94 0.61 -0.09
CA THR A 29 10.87 1.31 -1.38
C THR A 29 9.72 0.73 -2.19
N LEU A 30 8.85 1.53 -2.80
CA LEU A 30 7.88 0.96 -3.75
C LEU A 30 8.57 0.50 -5.04
N LEU A 31 9.78 0.99 -5.30
CA LEU A 31 10.50 0.78 -6.55
C LEU A 31 10.76 -0.70 -6.79
N GLY A 32 10.52 -1.14 -8.03
CA GLY A 32 10.68 -2.54 -8.42
C GLY A 32 9.45 -3.42 -8.14
N SER A 33 8.50 -2.97 -7.32
CA SER A 33 7.27 -3.72 -7.05
C SER A 33 6.28 -3.66 -8.21
N LYS A 34 5.18 -4.45 -8.09
CA LYS A 34 4.03 -4.35 -9.00
C LYS A 34 3.26 -3.02 -8.89
N HIS A 35 3.48 -2.26 -7.82
CA HIS A 35 2.90 -0.93 -7.61
C HIS A 35 3.89 0.19 -7.97
N ASP A 36 5.04 -0.14 -8.55
CA ASP A 36 5.90 0.85 -9.19
C ASP A 36 5.47 1.03 -10.64
N PHE A 37 5.10 2.26 -11.00
CA PHE A 37 4.67 2.63 -12.35
C PHE A 37 5.76 3.39 -13.14
N THR A 38 6.93 3.65 -12.55
CA THR A 38 8.01 4.51 -13.10
C THR A 38 9.13 3.74 -13.82
N GLY A 39 8.96 2.45 -14.04
CA GLY A 39 10.03 1.59 -14.56
C GLY A 39 9.55 0.33 -15.25
N LEU A 40 8.29 0.31 -15.71
CA LEU A 40 7.65 -0.89 -16.25
C LEU A 40 8.44 -1.48 -17.44
N ASN A 41 8.86 -0.63 -18.39
CA ASN A 41 9.68 -1.04 -19.53
C ASN A 41 11.00 -1.70 -19.12
N LYS A 42 11.68 -1.12 -18.12
CA LYS A 42 12.96 -1.63 -17.62
C LYS A 42 12.80 -2.98 -16.92
N ARG A 43 11.69 -3.19 -16.21
CA ARG A 43 11.36 -4.46 -15.54
C ARG A 43 10.89 -5.55 -16.49
N ALA A 44 10.09 -5.18 -17.49
CA ALA A 44 9.47 -6.14 -18.40
C ALA A 44 10.40 -6.52 -19.57
N GLY A 45 11.53 -5.83 -19.75
CA GLY A 45 12.48 -6.11 -20.83
C GLY A 45 11.92 -5.86 -22.24
N VAL A 46 10.80 -5.13 -22.31
CA VAL A 46 10.08 -4.80 -23.55
C VAL A 46 9.88 -3.29 -23.62
N VAL A 47 9.86 -2.74 -24.82
CA VAL A 47 9.35 -1.38 -25.08
C VAL A 47 7.83 -1.47 -25.11
N ALA A 48 7.22 -1.79 -23.98
CA ALA A 48 5.78 -1.90 -23.88
C ALA A 48 5.29 -1.08 -22.67
N MET A 49 4.54 -0.03 -23.00
CA MET A 49 3.43 0.55 -22.22
C MET A 49 3.56 1.91 -21.52
N PRO A 50 4.71 2.47 -21.11
CA PRO A 50 4.71 3.85 -20.63
C PRO A 50 4.39 4.73 -21.83
N THR A 51 3.35 5.56 -21.68
CA THR A 51 2.69 6.42 -22.69
C THR A 51 1.64 5.77 -23.60
N VAL A 52 1.50 4.45 -23.66
CA VAL A 52 0.40 3.80 -24.42
C VAL A 52 -0.70 3.31 -23.51
N ALA A 53 -0.38 2.59 -22.43
CA ALA A 53 -1.40 2.06 -21.54
C ALA A 53 -1.80 3.06 -20.46
N PHE A 54 -0.81 3.75 -19.90
CA PHE A 54 -1.00 4.74 -18.85
C PHE A 54 0.11 5.80 -18.93
N SER A 55 -0.16 6.96 -18.35
CA SER A 55 0.75 8.10 -18.24
C SER A 55 1.77 7.85 -17.14
N ASP A 56 3.05 7.81 -17.48
CA ASP A 56 4.12 7.78 -16.48
C ASP A 56 4.29 9.18 -15.86
N LEU A 57 3.84 9.32 -14.62
CA LEU A 57 3.91 10.55 -13.84
C LEU A 57 5.28 10.76 -13.14
N GLY A 58 6.29 9.93 -13.43
CA GLY A 58 7.68 10.15 -13.00
C GLY A 58 7.98 9.87 -11.53
N SER A 59 6.99 9.51 -10.72
CA SER A 59 7.16 9.05 -9.34
C SER A 59 6.14 7.93 -9.03
N PRO A 60 6.51 6.83 -8.36
CA PRO A 60 5.54 5.81 -7.98
C PRO A 60 4.56 6.31 -6.91
N CYS A 61 4.92 7.34 -6.15
CA CYS A 61 4.10 7.83 -5.04
C CYS A 61 2.94 8.71 -5.51
N VAL A 62 3.05 9.39 -6.66
CA VAL A 62 2.03 10.34 -7.15
C VAL A 62 0.72 9.66 -7.51
N TYR A 63 0.73 8.37 -7.80
CA TYR A 63 -0.50 7.61 -8.04
C TYR A 63 -1.34 7.44 -6.77
N CYS A 64 -0.75 7.61 -5.58
CA CYS A 64 -1.46 7.48 -4.31
C CYS A 64 -1.50 8.81 -3.55
N HIS A 65 -0.36 9.46 -3.35
CA HIS A 65 -0.22 10.62 -2.50
C HIS A 65 -0.30 11.92 -3.28
N ILE A 66 -0.94 12.92 -2.67
CA ILE A 66 -0.97 14.29 -3.19
C ILE A 66 0.49 14.77 -3.24
N PRO A 67 0.99 15.22 -4.40
CA PRO A 67 2.36 15.68 -4.51
C PRO A 67 2.63 16.83 -3.51
N PRO A 68 3.73 16.79 -2.74
CA PRO A 68 4.02 17.80 -1.72
C PRO A 68 3.99 19.23 -2.26
N GLU A 69 4.34 19.43 -3.53
CA GLU A 69 4.33 20.72 -4.21
C GLU A 69 2.92 21.32 -4.40
N LYS A 70 1.86 20.53 -4.20
CA LYS A 70 0.47 21.04 -4.21
C LYS A 70 0.08 21.65 -2.87
N GLY A 71 0.87 21.45 -1.81
CA GLY A 71 0.56 21.92 -0.46
C GLY A 71 -0.65 21.22 0.15
N ASN A 72 -1.32 21.87 1.11
CA ASN A 72 -2.47 21.33 1.85
C ASN A 72 -3.79 21.45 1.05
N VAL A 73 -3.80 20.90 -0.17
CA VAL A 73 -4.99 20.85 -1.01
C VAL A 73 -5.90 19.70 -0.59
N ASP A 74 -7.20 19.94 -0.67
CA ASP A 74 -8.22 18.94 -0.41
C ASP A 74 -8.71 18.36 -1.74
N SER A 75 -8.28 17.13 -2.04
CA SER A 75 -8.65 16.42 -3.27
C SER A 75 -10.16 16.22 -3.40
N SER A 76 -10.91 16.15 -2.29
CA SER A 76 -12.36 15.91 -2.31
C SER A 76 -13.15 17.02 -2.98
N LYS A 77 -12.63 18.26 -2.96
CA LYS A 77 -13.22 19.41 -3.66
C LYS A 77 -13.18 19.29 -5.18
N LEU A 78 -12.40 18.34 -5.70
CA LEU A 78 -12.24 18.06 -7.13
C LEU A 78 -12.78 16.66 -7.50
N GLY A 79 -13.61 16.05 -6.63
CA GLY A 79 -14.08 14.66 -6.83
C GLY A 79 -13.06 13.59 -6.43
N GLY A 80 -12.01 13.99 -5.72
CA GLY A 80 -10.96 13.12 -5.20
C GLY A 80 -11.38 12.31 -3.97
N ASN A 81 -10.70 11.19 -3.78
CA ASN A 81 -10.67 10.50 -2.50
C ASN A 81 -9.87 11.34 -1.50
N LYS A 82 -10.51 11.72 -0.39
CA LYS A 82 -9.93 12.64 0.60
C LYS A 82 -8.55 12.20 1.05
N ASP A 83 -7.60 13.13 1.06
CA ASP A 83 -6.18 12.96 1.43
C ASP A 83 -5.34 12.12 0.45
N TRP A 84 -5.96 11.61 -0.62
CA TRP A 84 -5.31 10.81 -1.66
C TRP A 84 -5.36 11.50 -3.02
N ASN A 85 -4.37 11.23 -3.86
CA ASN A 85 -4.26 11.73 -5.23
C ASN A 85 -4.99 10.84 -6.24
N ARG A 86 -6.14 10.30 -5.87
CA ARG A 86 -6.99 9.45 -6.71
C ARG A 86 -8.39 10.04 -6.75
N PHE A 87 -9.07 9.93 -7.88
CA PHE A 87 -10.51 10.21 -7.92
C PHE A 87 -11.28 9.14 -7.13
N LEU A 88 -12.48 9.49 -6.66
CA LEU A 88 -13.41 8.48 -6.17
C LEU A 88 -13.85 7.60 -7.34
N PRO A 89 -13.89 6.27 -7.16
CA PRO A 89 -14.49 5.35 -8.12
C PRO A 89 -15.87 5.80 -8.60
N ALA A 90 -16.14 5.67 -9.90
CA ALA A 90 -17.43 5.98 -10.51
C ALA A 90 -18.45 4.83 -10.33
N THR A 91 -18.48 4.23 -9.13
CA THR A 91 -19.48 3.21 -8.76
C THR A 91 -20.33 3.70 -7.59
N ASN A 92 -21.63 3.41 -7.68
CA ASN A 92 -22.60 3.82 -6.65
C ASN A 92 -22.76 2.79 -5.53
N ALA A 93 -22.15 1.59 -5.66
CA ALA A 93 -22.20 0.57 -4.62
C ALA A 93 -21.05 -0.45 -4.76
N TYR A 94 -20.56 -0.90 -3.61
CA TYR A 94 -19.76 -2.11 -3.47
C TYR A 94 -20.63 -3.14 -2.74
N ASP A 95 -20.65 -4.38 -3.24
CA ASP A 95 -21.34 -5.48 -2.57
C ASP A 95 -20.42 -6.05 -1.51
N LEU A 96 -20.49 -5.50 -0.31
CA LEU A 96 -19.64 -5.90 0.81
C LEU A 96 -20.08 -7.24 1.39
N TYR A 97 -19.11 -8.01 1.89
CA TYR A 97 -19.39 -9.20 2.68
C TYR A 97 -20.37 -8.89 3.81
N ASP A 98 -21.43 -9.70 3.88
CA ASP A 98 -22.42 -9.65 4.96
C ASP A 98 -22.77 -11.06 5.44
N SER A 99 -22.95 -11.20 6.75
CA SER A 99 -23.40 -12.44 7.36
C SER A 99 -24.25 -12.16 8.61
N ARG A 100 -24.91 -13.20 9.14
CA ARG A 100 -25.70 -13.09 10.37
C ARG A 100 -24.85 -12.89 11.62
N THR A 101 -23.56 -13.24 11.55
CA THR A 101 -22.61 -13.17 12.65
C THR A 101 -21.63 -12.00 12.48
N LEU A 102 -21.85 -11.13 11.50
CA LEU A 102 -21.08 -9.91 11.31
C LEU A 102 -21.81 -8.74 11.98
N ASP A 103 -21.23 -8.22 13.06
CA ASP A 103 -21.84 -7.13 13.84
C ASP A 103 -21.55 -5.76 13.22
N ASN A 104 -20.28 -5.48 12.92
CA ASN A 104 -19.83 -4.18 12.41
C ASN A 104 -20.04 -4.05 10.90
N LYS A 105 -21.30 -4.04 10.47
CA LYS A 105 -21.66 -3.92 9.05
C LYS A 105 -21.31 -2.56 8.49
N VAL A 106 -20.74 -2.56 7.29
CA VAL A 106 -20.35 -1.36 6.53
C VAL A 106 -21.13 -1.35 5.23
N ARG A 107 -21.58 -0.16 4.80
CA ARG A 107 -22.29 0.02 3.53
C ARG A 107 -21.45 0.69 2.46
N THR A 108 -20.36 1.36 2.85
CA THR A 108 -19.50 2.08 1.95
C THR A 108 -18.05 1.98 2.43
N PRO A 109 -17.11 1.55 1.57
CA PRO A 109 -15.70 1.54 1.94
C PRO A 109 -15.21 2.93 2.34
N SER A 110 -14.28 2.96 3.29
CA SER A 110 -13.64 4.18 3.77
C SER A 110 -12.62 4.70 2.75
N PRO A 111 -12.13 5.94 2.90
CA PRO A 111 -11.10 6.52 2.04
C PRO A 111 -9.87 5.61 1.81
N ILE A 112 -9.40 4.89 2.82
CA ILE A 112 -8.19 4.05 2.69
C ILE A 112 -8.46 2.83 1.81
N SER A 113 -9.60 2.17 1.99
CA SER A 113 -9.95 1.04 1.12
C SER A 113 -10.34 1.51 -0.28
N LEU A 114 -11.02 2.65 -0.41
CA LEU A 114 -11.31 3.28 -1.70
C LEU A 114 -10.05 3.66 -2.48
N LEU A 115 -8.94 3.97 -1.81
CA LEU A 115 -7.65 4.16 -2.50
C LEU A 115 -7.26 2.91 -3.26
N CYS A 116 -7.24 1.75 -2.59
CA CYS A 116 -6.88 0.48 -3.20
C CYS A 116 -7.89 0.12 -4.30
N LEU A 117 -9.17 0.21 -3.98
CA LEU A 117 -10.25 -0.11 -4.92
C LEU A 117 -10.23 0.80 -6.14
N SER A 118 -9.82 2.07 -6.03
CA SER A 118 -9.70 2.95 -7.20
C SER A 118 -8.81 2.41 -8.32
N CYS A 119 -7.88 1.49 -8.03
CA CYS A 119 -7.14 0.77 -9.07
C CYS A 119 -7.70 -0.63 -9.32
N HIS A 120 -8.13 -1.31 -8.26
CA HIS A 120 -8.45 -2.74 -8.26
C HIS A 120 -9.91 -3.07 -8.62
N ASP A 121 -10.81 -2.10 -8.59
CA ASP A 121 -12.23 -2.26 -8.90
C ASP A 121 -12.55 -2.25 -10.40
N GLY A 122 -11.57 -1.85 -11.23
CA GLY A 122 -11.72 -1.77 -12.68
C GLY A 122 -12.64 -0.66 -13.19
N THR A 123 -13.03 0.31 -12.36
CA THR A 123 -13.95 1.40 -12.73
C THR A 123 -13.25 2.61 -13.35
N MET A 124 -11.96 2.78 -13.08
CA MET A 124 -11.16 3.89 -13.58
C MET A 124 -9.74 3.45 -13.95
N ALA A 125 -9.02 4.30 -14.68
CA ALA A 125 -7.66 4.00 -15.10
C ALA A 125 -6.66 4.04 -13.93
N VAL A 126 -5.56 3.29 -14.05
CA VAL A 126 -4.52 3.22 -13.01
C VAL A 126 -3.76 4.54 -12.81
N ASP A 127 -3.77 5.42 -13.79
CA ASP A 127 -3.10 6.73 -13.83
C ASP A 127 -4.05 7.93 -13.66
N MET A 128 -5.34 7.68 -13.41
CA MET A 128 -6.33 8.72 -13.11
C MET A 128 -6.11 9.32 -11.71
N THR A 129 -5.26 10.34 -11.66
CA THR A 129 -4.94 11.11 -10.46
C THR A 129 -5.58 12.49 -10.48
N VAL A 130 -5.89 13.04 -9.31
CA VAL A 130 -6.50 14.38 -9.17
C VAL A 130 -5.51 15.48 -9.56
N PHE A 131 -4.28 15.33 -9.07
CA PHE A 131 -3.17 16.23 -9.31
C PHE A 131 -2.10 15.50 -10.12
N LYS A 132 -1.53 16.23 -11.07
CA LYS A 132 -0.34 15.81 -11.82
C LYS A 132 0.89 16.55 -11.28
N PRO A 133 2.09 15.95 -11.36
CA PRO A 133 3.34 16.62 -10.97
C PRO A 133 3.52 17.95 -11.70
N ASN A 134 4.30 18.86 -11.12
CA ASN A 134 4.65 20.11 -11.81
C ASN A 134 5.42 19.82 -13.11
N GLY A 135 5.12 20.60 -14.16
CA GLY A 135 5.70 20.40 -15.49
C GLY A 135 5.00 19.32 -16.33
N TRP A 136 4.00 18.62 -15.79
CA TRP A 136 3.15 17.73 -16.59
C TRP A 136 2.40 18.49 -17.68
N ARG A 137 2.48 18.00 -18.93
CA ARG A 137 1.83 18.59 -20.10
C ARG A 137 0.72 17.68 -20.58
N SER A 138 -0.49 17.87 -20.05
CA SER A 138 -1.66 17.05 -20.44
C SER A 138 -1.96 17.08 -21.94
N SER A 139 -1.55 18.12 -22.67
CA SER A 139 -1.70 18.19 -24.12
C SER A 139 -0.83 17.17 -24.89
N GLU A 140 0.20 16.63 -24.26
CA GLU A 140 1.12 15.64 -24.84
C GLU A 140 0.83 14.22 -24.36
N ASP A 141 -0.18 14.07 -23.50
CA ASP A 141 -0.61 12.79 -22.98
C ASP A 141 -1.37 12.03 -24.06
N ALA A 142 -0.78 10.93 -24.52
CA ALA A 142 -1.35 10.06 -25.54
C ALA A 142 -1.70 8.67 -24.99
N ALA A 143 -1.72 8.52 -23.66
CA ALA A 143 -2.05 7.25 -23.02
C ALA A 143 -3.51 6.88 -23.24
N LEU A 144 -3.78 5.58 -23.35
CA LEU A 144 -5.12 5.01 -23.44
C LEU A 144 -5.85 4.97 -22.09
N HIS A 145 -5.15 5.31 -21.00
CA HIS A 145 -5.68 5.30 -19.63
C HIS A 145 -6.40 3.99 -19.30
N LEU A 146 -5.66 2.88 -19.36
CA LEU A 146 -6.20 1.56 -19.14
C LEU A 146 -6.49 1.29 -17.66
N ARG A 147 -7.51 0.46 -17.44
CA ARG A 147 -7.95 -0.03 -16.14
C ARG A 147 -7.48 -1.46 -15.90
N ILE A 148 -7.33 -1.83 -14.62
CA ILE A 148 -7.11 -3.22 -14.24
C ILE A 148 -8.43 -3.97 -14.43
N ASN A 149 -8.48 -4.82 -15.44
CA ASN A 149 -9.60 -5.72 -15.67
C ASN A 149 -9.05 -7.02 -16.28
N GLY A 150 -9.58 -8.16 -15.85
CA GLY A 150 -9.15 -9.48 -16.30
C GLY A 150 -9.73 -9.92 -17.65
N ALA A 151 -10.56 -9.10 -18.29
CA ALA A 151 -11.14 -9.36 -19.60
C ALA A 151 -10.06 -9.48 -20.69
N ASP A 152 -10.32 -10.30 -21.71
CA ASP A 152 -9.41 -10.55 -22.82
C ASP A 152 -9.56 -9.50 -23.95
N ASP A 153 -9.60 -8.20 -23.60
CA ASP A 153 -9.79 -7.09 -24.53
C ASP A 153 -8.66 -6.04 -24.47
N THR A 154 -8.44 -5.32 -25.58
CA THR A 154 -7.35 -4.34 -25.71
C THR A 154 -7.54 -3.05 -24.90
N MET A 155 -8.74 -2.82 -24.36
CA MET A 155 -9.05 -1.65 -23.52
C MET A 155 -8.90 -1.97 -22.03
N SER A 156 -8.34 -3.12 -21.71
CA SER A 156 -7.96 -3.53 -20.38
C SER A 156 -6.51 -4.01 -20.38
N CYS A 157 -5.88 -3.94 -19.22
CA CYS A 157 -4.56 -4.56 -19.05
C CYS A 157 -4.63 -6.10 -19.24
N GLY A 158 -5.82 -6.72 -19.20
CA GLY A 158 -6.04 -8.16 -19.17
C GLY A 158 -5.60 -8.91 -20.44
N LYS A 159 -5.69 -8.28 -21.62
CA LYS A 159 -5.24 -8.89 -22.89
C LYS A 159 -3.79 -9.36 -22.85
N CYS A 160 -2.92 -8.53 -22.28
CA CYS A 160 -1.49 -8.82 -22.17
C CYS A 160 -1.14 -9.47 -20.82
N HIS A 161 -1.88 -9.17 -19.77
CA HIS A 161 -1.65 -9.69 -18.42
C HIS A 161 -2.52 -10.93 -18.12
N ASN A 162 -2.47 -11.91 -19.01
CA ASN A 162 -3.26 -13.15 -18.94
C ASN A 162 -2.49 -14.36 -18.38
N GLY A 163 -1.26 -14.16 -17.89
CA GLY A 163 -0.37 -15.23 -17.42
C GLY A 163 0.44 -15.94 -18.50
N ARG A 164 0.23 -15.61 -19.79
CA ARG A 164 1.00 -16.14 -20.92
C ARG A 164 1.99 -15.12 -21.46
N VAL A 165 1.52 -13.90 -21.72
CA VAL A 165 2.36 -12.81 -22.25
C VAL A 165 3.07 -12.08 -21.10
N ALA A 166 2.31 -11.66 -20.10
CA ALA A 166 2.81 -11.12 -18.84
C ALA A 166 2.16 -11.83 -17.65
N HIS A 167 2.51 -11.42 -16.43
CA HIS A 167 1.91 -11.93 -15.21
C HIS A 167 0.38 -11.76 -15.23
N ASN A 168 -0.35 -12.69 -14.61
CA ASN A 168 -1.80 -12.66 -14.59
C ASN A 168 -2.33 -11.56 -13.64
N ILE A 169 -3.14 -10.63 -14.14
CA ILE A 169 -3.82 -9.60 -13.33
C ILE A 169 -5.28 -9.91 -13.05
N ALA A 170 -5.88 -10.95 -13.65
CA ALA A 170 -7.29 -11.26 -13.47
C ALA A 170 -7.62 -11.48 -11.99
N ILE A 171 -6.74 -12.16 -11.25
CA ILE A 171 -6.86 -12.35 -9.78
C ILE A 171 -6.51 -11.11 -8.95
N LYS A 172 -6.11 -10.01 -9.61
CA LYS A 172 -5.81 -8.72 -8.99
C LYS A 172 -6.86 -7.67 -9.33
N HIS A 173 -7.73 -7.94 -10.30
CA HIS A 173 -8.99 -7.23 -10.46
C HIS A 173 -9.96 -7.78 -9.42
N ILE A 174 -10.17 -7.00 -8.35
CA ILE A 174 -11.09 -7.34 -7.26
C ILE A 174 -12.53 -7.06 -7.74
N GLY A 175 -12.73 -5.93 -8.42
CA GLY A 175 -14.06 -5.50 -8.84
C GLY A 175 -14.84 -4.81 -7.71
N THR A 176 -16.15 -4.72 -7.88
CA THR A 176 -17.08 -4.10 -6.93
C THR A 176 -17.85 -5.11 -6.08
N ASP A 177 -17.78 -6.40 -6.44
CA ASP A 177 -18.32 -7.49 -5.65
C ASP A 177 -17.25 -7.97 -4.67
N LEU A 178 -17.45 -7.66 -3.39
CA LEU A 178 -16.55 -7.98 -2.27
C LEU A 178 -17.20 -9.01 -1.34
N THR A 179 -18.23 -9.73 -1.81
CA THR A 179 -18.99 -10.67 -0.97
C THR A 179 -18.20 -11.92 -0.60
N ASN A 180 -17.08 -12.18 -1.26
CA ASN A 180 -16.14 -13.26 -0.97
C ASN A 180 -14.83 -12.78 -0.34
N ASP A 181 -14.69 -11.48 -0.08
CA ASP A 181 -13.51 -10.87 0.53
C ASP A 181 -13.67 -10.72 2.04
N HIS A 182 -12.54 -10.56 2.73
CA HIS A 182 -12.57 -10.22 4.15
C HIS A 182 -13.21 -8.84 4.33
N PRO A 183 -14.13 -8.65 5.29
CA PRO A 183 -14.73 -7.35 5.56
C PRO A 183 -13.69 -6.26 5.81
N ILE A 184 -13.90 -5.12 5.17
CA ILE A 184 -13.05 -3.92 5.26
C ILE A 184 -13.89 -2.70 5.63
N SER A 185 -13.21 -1.64 6.04
CA SER A 185 -13.76 -0.37 6.49
C SER A 185 -14.68 -0.47 7.71
N MET A 186 -14.62 -1.60 8.41
CA MET A 186 -15.38 -1.86 9.63
C MET A 186 -14.53 -1.51 10.85
N THR A 187 -15.18 -0.97 11.89
CA THR A 187 -14.55 -0.81 13.20
C THR A 187 -14.10 -2.17 13.71
N TYR A 188 -12.87 -2.23 14.21
CA TYR A 188 -12.32 -3.47 14.73
C TYR A 188 -13.02 -3.91 16.01
N ALA A 189 -13.49 -5.16 16.09
CA ALA A 189 -14.27 -5.66 17.23
C ALA A 189 -13.45 -5.74 18.54
N GLY A 190 -12.14 -6.00 18.43
CA GLY A 190 -11.26 -6.19 19.60
C GLY A 190 -10.80 -4.91 20.32
N LEU A 191 -11.23 -3.71 19.89
CA LEU A 191 -10.73 -2.43 20.45
C LEU A 191 -11.02 -2.24 21.94
N ASN A 192 -12.14 -2.77 22.43
CA ASN A 192 -12.62 -2.50 23.78
C ASN A 192 -12.66 -3.74 24.69
N HIS A 193 -12.01 -4.84 24.29
CA HIS A 193 -12.08 -6.14 24.98
C HIS A 193 -13.51 -6.69 25.21
N LYS A 194 -14.51 -6.16 24.49
CA LYS A 194 -15.91 -6.53 24.68
C LYS A 194 -16.26 -7.83 23.96
N ASP A 195 -15.57 -8.10 22.86
CA ASP A 195 -15.73 -9.32 22.10
C ASP A 195 -14.57 -10.27 22.43
N PRO A 196 -14.82 -11.35 23.19
CA PRO A 196 -13.78 -12.30 23.61
C PRO A 196 -13.22 -13.14 22.45
N ASP A 197 -13.88 -13.15 21.29
CA ASP A 197 -13.43 -13.89 20.11
C ASP A 197 -12.35 -13.12 19.33
N PHE A 198 -12.02 -11.89 19.75
CA PHE A 198 -11.04 -11.04 19.11
C PHE A 198 -9.91 -10.59 20.06
N ARG A 199 -8.68 -10.66 19.57
CA ARG A 199 -7.50 -10.12 20.25
C ARG A 199 -7.56 -8.60 20.28
N SER A 200 -7.19 -8.01 21.39
CA SER A 200 -7.02 -6.56 21.43
C SER A 200 -5.70 -6.14 20.78
N PRO A 201 -5.65 -4.94 20.17
CA PRO A 201 -4.41 -4.41 19.61
C PRO A 201 -3.33 -4.28 20.68
N ASP A 202 -2.08 -4.55 20.31
CA ASP A 202 -0.92 -4.38 21.19
C ASP A 202 -0.60 -2.90 21.44
N GLY A 203 -1.04 -2.01 20.55
CA GLY A 203 -0.89 -0.56 20.69
C GLY A 203 -1.88 0.26 19.86
N PRO A 204 -1.77 1.61 19.88
CA PRO A 204 -2.73 2.51 19.25
C PRO A 204 -2.82 2.37 17.72
N TYR A 205 -1.83 1.72 17.10
CA TYR A 205 -1.75 1.56 15.65
C TYR A 205 -1.99 0.12 15.17
N GLY A 206 -2.29 -0.83 16.06
CA GLY A 206 -2.51 -2.23 15.71
C GLY A 206 -1.66 -3.20 16.54
N PHE A 207 -1.03 -4.15 15.85
CA PHE A 207 -0.40 -5.33 16.44
C PHE A 207 1.11 -5.35 16.19
N ASP A 208 1.86 -5.97 17.10
CA ASP A 208 3.33 -6.03 17.09
C ASP A 208 3.89 -6.80 15.88
N ASN A 209 3.09 -7.68 15.30
CA ASN A 209 3.44 -8.42 14.08
C ASN A 209 3.36 -7.59 12.79
N GLY A 210 3.07 -6.30 12.90
CA GLY A 210 3.06 -5.34 11.79
C GLY A 210 1.70 -5.10 11.15
N VAL A 211 0.67 -5.89 11.49
CA VAL A 211 -0.74 -5.65 11.12
C VAL A 211 -1.22 -4.36 11.79
N LYS A 212 -1.90 -3.49 11.03
CA LYS A 212 -2.25 -2.14 11.49
C LYS A 212 -3.75 -1.87 11.46
N LEU A 213 -4.23 -1.06 12.38
CA LEU A 213 -5.56 -0.47 12.28
C LEU A 213 -5.43 0.97 11.80
N TYR A 214 -6.44 1.44 11.05
CA TYR A 214 -6.49 2.79 10.53
C TYR A 214 -7.76 3.45 11.00
N ASP A 215 -7.65 4.50 11.81
CA ASP A 215 -8.80 5.12 12.47
C ASP A 215 -9.71 4.08 13.13
N GLU A 216 -9.09 3.14 13.87
CA GLU A 216 -9.76 2.04 14.56
C GLU A 216 -10.47 1.01 13.64
N LYS A 217 -10.26 1.09 12.32
CA LYS A 217 -10.87 0.20 11.33
C LYS A 217 -9.90 -0.81 10.76
N VAL A 218 -10.47 -1.93 10.32
CA VAL A 218 -9.83 -2.91 9.45
C VAL A 218 -9.96 -2.42 8.01
N GLU A 219 -8.86 -2.25 7.30
CA GLU A 219 -8.82 -1.76 5.91
C GLU A 219 -7.99 -2.70 5.03
N CYS A 220 -7.98 -2.51 3.70
CA CYS A 220 -7.03 -3.25 2.84
C CYS A 220 -5.58 -3.11 3.34
N ALA A 221 -5.21 -1.90 3.77
CA ALA A 221 -3.88 -1.58 4.29
C ALA A 221 -3.59 -2.18 5.68
N THR A 222 -4.60 -2.73 6.38
CA THR A 222 -4.42 -3.45 7.66
C THR A 222 -3.58 -4.69 7.47
N CYS A 223 -3.78 -5.39 6.35
CA CYS A 223 -3.08 -6.61 6.00
C CYS A 223 -1.98 -6.36 4.97
N HIS A 224 -2.20 -5.42 4.04
CA HIS A 224 -1.27 -5.13 2.95
C HIS A 224 -0.40 -3.89 3.23
N ASN A 225 0.90 -4.00 3.02
CA ASN A 225 1.87 -2.93 3.11
C ASN A 225 2.48 -2.62 1.74
N VAL A 226 1.86 -1.69 1.02
CA VAL A 226 2.35 -1.23 -0.29
C VAL A 226 3.74 -0.61 -0.25
N HIS A 227 4.19 -0.15 0.91
CA HIS A 227 5.52 0.43 1.08
C HIS A 227 6.62 -0.62 1.27
N ASN A 228 6.29 -1.91 1.43
CA ASN A 228 7.28 -2.97 1.49
C ASN A 228 7.16 -3.87 0.25
N PRO A 229 8.06 -3.72 -0.74
CA PRO A 229 7.95 -4.40 -2.03
C PRO A 229 8.40 -5.86 -1.95
N ASP A 230 9.14 -6.22 -0.91
CA ASP A 230 9.89 -7.47 -0.80
C ASP A 230 9.05 -8.62 -0.24
N VAL A 231 7.80 -8.32 0.16
CA VAL A 231 6.87 -9.30 0.73
C VAL A 231 5.87 -9.78 -0.32
N THR A 232 5.69 -11.10 -0.37
CA THR A 232 4.71 -11.74 -1.26
C THR A 232 3.30 -11.23 -0.93
N LEU A 233 2.56 -10.84 -1.97
CA LEU A 233 1.23 -10.23 -1.85
C LEU A 233 1.17 -8.97 -0.97
N LEU A 234 2.32 -8.35 -0.67
CA LEU A 234 2.42 -7.19 0.20
C LEU A 234 1.94 -7.46 1.64
N LEU A 235 1.87 -8.71 2.10
CA LEU A 235 1.33 -8.98 3.43
C LEU A 235 2.27 -8.49 4.54
N ARG A 236 1.68 -7.94 5.61
CA ARG A 236 2.40 -7.49 6.82
C ARG A 236 2.93 -8.63 7.67
N THR A 237 2.26 -9.78 7.60
CA THR A 237 2.66 -11.03 8.23
C THR A 237 2.35 -12.20 7.29
N SER A 238 2.74 -13.42 7.63
CA SER A 238 2.48 -14.59 6.80
C SER A 238 0.98 -14.91 6.71
N ALA A 239 0.55 -15.43 5.55
CA ALA A 239 -0.88 -15.66 5.27
C ALA A 239 -1.54 -16.63 6.26
N ASP A 240 -0.80 -17.61 6.78
CA ASP A 240 -1.24 -18.57 7.77
C ASP A 240 -1.41 -17.98 9.18
N ARG A 241 -0.72 -16.87 9.48
CA ARG A 241 -0.78 -16.20 10.79
C ARG A 241 -1.65 -14.94 10.78
N LEU A 242 -1.99 -14.43 9.60
CA LEU A 242 -2.72 -13.18 9.44
C LEU A 242 -4.06 -13.21 10.20
N CYS A 243 -4.84 -14.28 10.02
CA CYS A 243 -6.15 -14.45 10.66
C CYS A 243 -6.04 -14.49 12.20
N GLU A 244 -5.02 -15.18 12.72
CA GLU A 244 -4.79 -15.36 14.15
C GLU A 244 -4.30 -14.11 14.85
N THR A 245 -3.93 -13.07 14.08
CA THR A 245 -3.62 -11.75 14.61
C THR A 245 -4.83 -11.13 15.30
N CYS A 246 -6.02 -11.39 14.76
CA CYS A 246 -7.26 -10.81 15.26
C CYS A 246 -8.16 -11.88 15.88
N HIS A 247 -8.34 -13.03 15.22
CA HIS A 247 -9.32 -14.02 15.63
C HIS A 247 -8.73 -15.00 16.65
N ILE A 248 -9.42 -15.13 17.78
CA ILE A 248 -9.20 -16.16 18.78
C ILE A 248 -10.15 -17.30 18.42
N LYS A 249 -9.61 -18.42 17.94
CA LYS A 249 -10.36 -19.64 17.66
C LYS A 249 -9.94 -20.74 18.63
#